data_AF-A0A619L0R8-F1
#
_entry.id   AF-A0A619L0R8-F1
#
_cell.length_a   1.000
_cell.length_b   1.000
_cell.length_c   1.000
_cell.angle_alpha   90.00
_cell.angle_beta   90.00
_cell.angle_gamma   90.00
#
_symmetry.space_group_name_H-M   'P 1'
#
loop_
_entity.id
_entity.type
_entity.pdbx_description
1 polymer ?
#
loop_
_entity_poly.entity_id
_entity_poly.type
_entity_poly.pdbx_seq_one_letter_code
_entity_poly.pdbx_strand_id
1 'polypeptide(L)'
;MRKIAFFLAMLLMPCVSFAGLLSSSSPVTPVSKEYKQQLMGSPVYIQIFKEERTLDLYVKMGEQYQLLDSYKICNYSGGLGPKRRQGDFKSPEGFYSVQRNQLKPDSRFYKAINIGFP
;
A
#
# COMPACT_ATOMS: atom_id res chain seq x y z
N MET A 1 43.46 30.27 13.80
CA MET A 1 42.34 30.04 12.84
C MET A 1 41.73 28.63 12.88
N ARG A 2 42.47 27.58 13.27
CA ARG A 2 41.97 26.18 13.32
C ARG A 2 40.93 25.88 14.41
N LYS A 3 40.85 26.70 15.47
CA LYS A 3 39.88 26.53 16.58
C LYS A 3 38.47 27.06 16.25
N ILE A 4 38.35 28.01 15.32
CA ILE A 4 37.06 28.60 14.93
C ILE A 4 36.29 27.65 13.99
N ALA A 5 37.01 26.91 13.13
CA ALA A 5 36.43 25.92 12.23
C ALA A 5 35.76 24.74 12.96
N PHE A 6 36.25 24.37 14.14
CA PHE A 6 35.65 23.29 14.94
C PHE A 6 34.30 23.68 15.56
N PHE A 7 34.10 24.95 15.92
CA PHE A 7 32.84 25.42 16.47
C PHE A 7 31.73 25.51 15.41
N LEU A 8 32.06 25.80 14.15
CA LEU A 8 31.07 25.82 13.06
C LEU A 8 30.59 24.40 12.67
N ALA A 9 31.43 23.37 12.82
CA ALA A 9 31.07 22.00 12.51
C ALA A 9 30.11 21.36 13.54
N MET A 10 30.18 21.75 14.81
CA MET A 10 29.26 21.25 15.85
C MET A 10 27.86 21.87 15.78
N LEU A 11 27.71 23.05 15.18
CA LEU A 11 26.41 23.74 15.10
C LEU A 11 25.49 23.16 14.01
N LEU A 12 26.04 22.44 13.04
CA LEU A 12 25.28 21.83 11.92
C LEU A 12 24.89 20.37 12.17
N MET A 13 25.38 19.75 13.25
CA MET A 13 25.10 18.35 13.57
C MET A 13 23.73 18.04 14.24
N PRO A 14 22.95 18.98 14.82
CA PRO A 14 21.63 18.63 15.35
C PRO A 14 20.50 18.61 14.30
N CYS A 15 20.69 19.25 13.14
CA CYS A 15 19.60 19.43 12.16
C CYS A 15 19.27 18.18 11.33
N VAL A 16 20.11 17.14 11.35
CA VAL A 16 19.86 15.91 10.58
C VAL A 16 19.02 14.88 11.35
N SER A 17 18.85 15.07 12.67
CA SER A 17 18.15 14.09 13.52
C SER A 17 16.64 14.30 13.62
N PHE A 18 16.11 15.45 13.21
CA PHE A 18 14.67 15.73 13.36
C PHE A 18 13.80 15.15 12.22
N ALA A 19 14.38 14.85 11.05
CA ALA A 19 13.63 14.28 9.92
C ALA A 19 13.23 12.80 10.12
N GLY A 20 13.87 12.08 11.04
CA GLY A 20 13.59 10.66 11.30
C GLY A 20 12.31 10.40 12.12
N LEU A 21 11.73 11.43 12.76
CA LEU A 21 10.59 11.25 13.67
C LEU A 21 9.21 11.31 12.99
N LEU A 22 9.15 11.68 11.71
CA LEU A 22 7.88 11.81 10.97
C LEU A 22 7.41 10.52 10.29
N SER A 23 8.15 9.40 10.42
CA SER A 23 7.60 8.07 10.09
C SER A 23 6.61 7.63 11.15
N SER A 24 5.39 8.18 11.10
CA SER A 24 4.23 7.69 11.83
C SER A 24 3.70 6.42 11.16
N SER A 25 4.45 5.32 11.24
CA SER A 25 3.88 4.00 10.99
C SER A 25 3.06 3.61 12.23
N SER A 26 1.90 4.26 12.42
CA SER A 26 0.94 3.84 13.44
C SER A 26 0.56 2.39 13.13
N PRO A 27 0.74 1.44 14.06
CA PRO A 27 0.26 0.09 13.85
C PRO A 27 -1.26 0.16 13.67
N VAL A 28 -1.74 -0.22 12.49
CA VAL A 28 -3.18 -0.34 12.21
C VAL A 28 -3.72 -1.41 13.16
N THR A 29 -4.52 -1.00 14.15
CA THR A 29 -5.23 -1.95 14.99
C THR A 29 -6.24 -2.70 14.11
N PRO A 30 -6.30 -4.03 14.18
CA PRO A 30 -7.22 -4.78 13.36
C PRO A 30 -8.65 -4.36 13.71
N VAL A 31 -9.34 -3.80 12.73
CA VAL A 31 -10.75 -3.39 12.86
C VAL A 31 -11.61 -4.60 13.21
N SER A 32 -12.56 -4.41 14.13
CA SER A 32 -13.42 -5.49 14.64
C SER A 32 -14.21 -6.16 13.51
N LYS A 33 -14.46 -7.46 13.66
CA LYS A 33 -15.18 -8.25 12.65
C LYS A 33 -16.61 -7.75 12.48
N GLU A 34 -17.22 -7.32 13.57
CA GLU A 34 -18.59 -6.79 13.63
C GLU A 34 -18.70 -5.51 12.80
N TYR A 35 -17.71 -4.62 12.89
CA TYR A 35 -17.67 -3.40 12.09
C TYR A 35 -17.47 -3.69 10.60
N LYS A 36 -16.58 -4.63 10.25
CA LYS A 36 -16.43 -5.09 8.87
C LYS A 36 -17.73 -5.68 8.31
N GLN A 37 -18.48 -6.41 9.14
CA GLN A 37 -19.77 -6.99 8.75
C GLN A 37 -20.82 -5.92 8.42
N GLN A 38 -20.85 -4.82 9.19
CA GLN A 38 -21.74 -3.68 8.93
C GLN A 38 -21.45 -2.98 7.59
N LEU A 39 -20.21 -3.07 7.11
CA LEU A 39 -19.74 -2.43 5.87
C LEU A 39 -19.80 -3.35 4.65
N MET A 40 -20.38 -4.54 4.79
CA MET A 40 -20.52 -5.48 3.68
C MET A 40 -21.36 -4.90 2.56
N GLY A 41 -20.85 -5.00 1.33
CA GLY A 41 -21.50 -4.47 0.12
C GLY A 41 -21.17 -3.00 -0.18
N SER A 42 -20.52 -2.29 0.74
CA SER A 42 -20.00 -0.94 0.46
C SER A 42 -18.92 -0.97 -0.63
N PRO A 43 -18.85 0.06 -1.48
CA PRO A 43 -17.75 0.21 -2.43
C PRO A 43 -16.40 0.26 -1.70
N VAL A 44 -15.41 -0.39 -2.28
CA VAL A 44 -14.04 -0.44 -1.74
C VAL A 44 -13.05 0.08 -2.76
N TYR A 45 -11.95 0.63 -2.25
CA TYR A 45 -10.77 0.98 -3.02
C TYR A 45 -9.59 0.22 -2.43
N ILE A 46 -8.79 -0.42 -3.29
CA ILE A 46 -7.63 -1.19 -2.87
C ILE A 46 -6.39 -0.49 -3.41
N GLN A 47 -5.47 -0.14 -2.52
CA GLN A 47 -4.18 0.40 -2.89
C GLN A 47 -3.09 -0.62 -2.59
N ILE A 48 -2.23 -0.88 -3.57
CA ILE A 48 -1.15 -1.86 -3.45
C ILE A 48 0.19 -1.14 -3.60
N PHE A 49 1.00 -1.25 -2.57
CA PHE A 49 2.34 -0.71 -2.48
C PHE A 49 3.36 -1.85 -2.65
N LYS A 50 4.00 -1.91 -3.83
CA LYS A 50 4.89 -3.03 -4.19
C LYS A 50 6.22 -3.00 -3.43
N GLU A 51 6.76 -1.82 -3.15
CA GLU A 51 8.02 -1.68 -2.42
C GLU A 51 7.84 -2.05 -0.94
N GLU A 52 6.80 -1.50 -0.32
CA GLU A 52 6.43 -1.71 1.07
C GLU A 52 5.80 -3.08 1.34
N ARG A 53 5.36 -3.77 0.28
CA ARG A 53 4.62 -5.05 0.33
C ARG A 53 3.35 -4.94 1.18
N THR A 54 2.56 -3.91 0.89
CA THR A 54 1.34 -3.62 1.65
C THR A 54 0.14 -3.48 0.71
N LEU A 55 -1.00 -4.04 1.11
CA LEU A 55 -2.30 -3.84 0.50
C LEU A 55 -3.19 -3.10 1.50
N ASP A 56 -3.52 -1.86 1.18
CA ASP A 56 -4.44 -1.06 1.96
C ASP A 56 -5.85 -1.17 1.38
N LEU A 57 -6.79 -1.52 2.26
CA LEU A 57 -8.20 -1.62 1.95
C LEU A 57 -8.91 -0.40 2.48
N TYR A 58 -9.50 0.38 1.58
CA TYR A 58 -10.34 1.51 1.90
C TYR A 58 -11.79 1.20 1.61
N VAL A 59 -12.70 1.76 2.42
CA VAL A 59 -14.15 1.63 2.25
C VAL A 59 -14.77 3.01 2.07
N LYS A 60 -15.77 3.12 1.20
CA LYS A 60 -16.49 4.36 0.97
C LYS A 60 -17.42 4.67 2.16
N MET A 61 -17.25 5.84 2.74
CA MET A 61 -18.02 6.39 3.86
C MET A 61 -18.49 7.80 3.49
N GLY A 62 -19.78 7.94 3.17
CA GLY A 62 -20.29 9.18 2.58
C GLY A 62 -19.61 9.48 1.23
N GLU A 63 -18.92 10.62 1.14
CA GLU A 63 -18.22 11.05 -0.08
C GLU A 63 -16.74 10.65 -0.13
N GLN A 64 -16.20 10.12 0.97
CA GLN A 64 -14.77 9.86 1.12
C GLN A 64 -14.47 8.37 1.28
N TYR A 65 -13.24 7.97 0.94
CA TYR A 65 -12.71 6.64 1.26
C TYR A 65 -11.89 6.70 2.53
N GLN A 66 -12.16 5.80 3.46
CA GLN A 66 -11.44 5.70 4.74
C GLN A 66 -10.70 4.37 4.83
N LEU A 67 -9.49 4.39 5.38
CA LEU A 67 -8.69 3.17 5.57
C LEU A 67 -9.40 2.24 6.54
N LEU A 68 -9.71 1.03 6.08
CA LEU A 68 -10.39 0.01 6.87
C LEU A 68 -9.39 -1.01 7.43
N ASP A 69 -8.41 -1.43 6.63
CA ASP A 69 -7.40 -2.39 7.08
C ASP A 69 -6.17 -2.36 6.16
N SER A 70 -5.06 -2.90 6.64
CA SER A 70 -3.80 -3.00 5.92
C SER A 70 -3.23 -4.41 6.03
N TYR A 71 -2.93 -5.03 4.89
CA TYR A 71 -2.50 -6.42 4.80
C TYR A 71 -1.09 -6.52 4.22
N LYS A 72 -0.24 -7.35 4.84
CA LYS A 72 1.07 -7.68 4.26
C LYS A 72 0.93 -8.56 3.02
N ILE A 73 1.64 -8.20 1.97
CA ILE A 73 1.71 -8.98 0.73
C ILE A 73 2.81 -10.04 0.87
N CYS A 74 2.41 -11.31 0.80
CA CYS A 74 3.37 -12.41 0.88
C CYS A 74 4.26 -12.51 -0.37
N ASN A 75 3.69 -12.29 -1.56
CA ASN A 75 4.43 -12.40 -2.82
C ASN A 75 3.74 -11.61 -3.95
N TYR A 76 4.54 -11.15 -4.92
CA TYR A 76 4.08 -10.65 -6.21
C TYR A 76 5.14 -10.95 -7.29
N SER A 77 4.72 -11.05 -8.55
CA SER A 77 5.64 -11.44 -9.62
C SER A 77 6.61 -10.31 -9.98
N GLY A 78 7.89 -10.66 -10.11
CA GLY A 78 8.94 -9.77 -10.56
C GLY A 78 9.48 -8.89 -9.44
N GLY A 79 9.57 -7.59 -9.72
CA GLY A 79 10.07 -6.57 -8.79
C GLY A 79 9.35 -5.25 -9.06
N LEU A 80 9.95 -4.14 -8.65
CA LEU A 80 9.43 -2.81 -8.95
C LEU A 80 9.38 -2.53 -10.45
N GLY A 81 8.49 -1.62 -10.82
CA GLY A 81 8.23 -1.20 -12.18
C GLY A 81 7.09 -1.97 -12.86
N PRO A 82 6.46 -1.35 -13.87
CA PRO A 82 5.24 -1.87 -14.48
C PRO A 82 5.49 -3.09 -15.35
N LYS A 83 4.44 -3.90 -15.49
CA LYS A 83 4.32 -4.89 -16.56
C LYS A 83 4.22 -4.18 -17.91
N ARG A 84 4.97 -4.64 -18.91
CA ARG A 84 5.02 -4.06 -20.28
C ARG A 84 4.63 -5.05 -21.37
N ARG A 85 4.87 -6.34 -21.15
CA ARG A 85 4.58 -7.37 -22.16
C ARG A 85 4.25 -8.72 -21.54
N GLN A 86 3.67 -9.59 -22.34
CA GLN A 86 3.49 -10.99 -21.95
C GLN A 86 4.86 -11.64 -21.70
N GLY A 87 4.96 -12.46 -20.66
CA GLY A 87 6.20 -13.18 -20.32
C GLY A 87 7.29 -12.34 -19.64
N ASP A 88 7.07 -11.08 -19.28
CA ASP A 88 8.05 -10.27 -18.52
C ASP A 88 8.07 -10.55 -17.01
N PHE A 89 7.22 -11.48 -16.55
CA PHE A 89 7.08 -11.91 -15.14
C PHE A 89 6.88 -10.76 -14.13
N LYS A 90 6.32 -9.62 -14.55
CA LYS A 90 5.98 -8.51 -13.65
C LYS A 90 4.50 -8.46 -13.33
N SER A 91 4.16 -8.11 -12.09
CA SER A 91 2.83 -7.62 -11.73
C SER A 91 2.62 -6.20 -12.26
N PRO A 92 1.44 -5.88 -12.82
CA PRO A 92 1.15 -4.56 -13.37
C PRO A 92 1.06 -3.48 -12.29
N GLU A 93 1.24 -2.24 -12.72
CA GLU A 93 1.14 -1.03 -11.90
C GLU A 93 0.25 -0.04 -12.66
N GLY A 94 -0.75 0.53 -11.97
CA GLY A 94 -1.75 1.41 -12.58
C GLY A 94 -3.08 1.38 -11.83
N PHE A 95 -4.08 2.05 -12.41
CA PHE A 95 -5.44 2.08 -11.88
C PHE A 95 -6.32 1.11 -12.65
N TYR A 96 -6.99 0.22 -11.91
CA TYR A 96 -7.88 -0.80 -12.46
C TYR A 96 -9.23 -0.73 -11.77
N SER A 97 -10.29 -1.05 -12.51
CA SER A 97 -11.64 -1.23 -11.96
C SER A 97 -12.04 -2.69 -12.07
N VAL A 98 -12.64 -3.22 -11.01
CA VAL A 98 -13.09 -4.61 -10.94
C VAL A 98 -14.61 -4.64 -10.87
N GLN A 99 -15.23 -5.34 -11.80
CA GLN A 99 -16.66 -5.61 -11.84
C GLN A 99 -16.96 -7.04 -11.37
N ARG A 100 -18.24 -7.36 -11.19
CA ARG A 100 -18.67 -8.67 -10.66
C ARG A 100 -18.23 -9.85 -11.54
N ASN A 101 -18.19 -9.68 -12.86
CA ASN A 101 -17.73 -10.70 -13.82
C ASN A 101 -16.21 -10.97 -13.76
N GLN A 102 -15.45 -10.08 -13.13
CA GLN A 102 -14.01 -10.22 -12.91
C GLN A 102 -13.67 -10.98 -11.63
N LEU A 103 -14.66 -11.23 -10.76
CA LEU A 103 -14.51 -12.17 -9.67
C LEU A 103 -14.39 -13.59 -10.26
N LYS A 104 -13.40 -14.35 -9.82
CA LYS A 104 -13.05 -15.65 -10.40
C LYS A 104 -13.30 -16.78 -9.39
N PRO A 105 -14.58 -17.12 -9.09
CA PRO A 105 -14.92 -18.15 -8.11
C PRO A 105 -14.51 -19.57 -8.55
N ASP A 106 -14.36 -19.79 -9.85
CA ASP A 106 -13.90 -21.02 -10.50
C ASP A 106 -12.35 -21.13 -10.57
N SER A 107 -11.62 -20.18 -9.97
CA SER A 107 -10.17 -20.19 -9.96
C SER A 107 -9.61 -21.34 -9.12
N ARG A 108 -8.44 -21.86 -9.52
CA ARG A 108 -7.63 -22.74 -8.67
C ARG A 108 -7.07 -22.02 -7.43
N PHE A 109 -7.08 -20.69 -7.43
CA PHE A 109 -6.62 -19.86 -6.32
C PHE A 109 -7.82 -19.28 -5.56
N TYR A 110 -7.78 -19.38 -4.22
CA TYR A 110 -8.84 -18.90 -3.35
C TYR A 110 -9.07 -17.39 -3.50
N LYS A 111 -10.33 -16.98 -3.73
CA LYS A 111 -10.76 -15.58 -3.88
C LYS A 111 -9.98 -14.79 -4.94
N ALA A 112 -9.70 -15.42 -6.06
CA ALA A 112 -9.01 -14.75 -7.16
C ALA A 112 -9.88 -13.65 -7.81
N ILE A 113 -9.21 -12.57 -8.20
CA ILE A 113 -9.79 -11.41 -8.87
C ILE A 113 -9.01 -11.18 -10.17
N ASN A 114 -9.71 -11.08 -11.29
CA ASN A 114 -9.14 -10.68 -12.57
C ASN A 114 -9.21 -9.15 -12.71
N ILE A 115 -8.11 -8.44 -12.48
CA ILE A 115 -8.10 -6.97 -12.60
C ILE A 115 -8.26 -6.44 -14.03
N GLY A 116 -8.20 -7.31 -15.05
CA GLY A 116 -8.43 -6.93 -16.44
C GLY A 116 -7.24 -6.27 -17.16
N PHE A 117 -6.00 -6.51 -16.71
CA PHE A 117 -4.78 -6.14 -17.46
C PHE A 117 -4.83 -6.69 -18.90
N PRO A 118 -4.33 -6.00 -19.96
CA PRO A 118 -3.45 -4.82 -19.97
C PRO A 118 -4.05 -3.53 -19.41
#